data_AF-A0A7V0KSJ9-F1
#
_entry.id   AF-A0A7V0KSJ9-F1
#
_cell.length_a   1.000
_cell.length_b   1.000
_cell.length_c   1.000
_cell.angle_alpha   90.00
_cell.angle_beta   90.00
_cell.angle_gamma   90.00
#
_symmetry.space_group_name_H-M   'P 1'
#
loop_
_entity.id
_entity.type
_entity.pdbx_description
1 polymer ?
#
loop_
_entity_poly.entity_id
_entity_poly.type
_entity_poly.pdbx_seq_one_letter_code
_entity_poly.pdbx_strand_id
1 'polypeptide(L)'
;MPRNLLFVQAVLMSAVALTFLVIPSVDTAFLLLTSAAVVLYAAMYLLLFAAAIRLRYTEPDAARPYRVPGGRNWGLWLVAGTGFTTTLACLLIGFIPPGPGISPVAYRVAMLAALGVMLFIPLALYRWRRPAWTRAA
;
A
#
# COMPACT_ATOMS: atom_id res chain seq x y z
N MET A 1 -8.80 12.23 20.33
CA MET A 1 -7.56 11.66 19.73
C MET A 1 -7.65 10.13 19.72
N PRO A 2 -7.27 9.43 18.62
CA PRO A 2 -7.40 7.97 18.50
C PRO A 2 -6.31 7.23 19.28
N ARG A 3 -6.36 7.29 20.61
CA ARG A 3 -5.33 6.79 21.53
C ARG A 3 -4.94 5.33 21.29
N ASN A 4 -5.92 4.44 21.15
CA ASN A 4 -5.67 3.00 21.00
C ASN A 4 -4.94 2.69 19.69
N LEU A 5 -5.25 3.41 18.59
CA LEU A 5 -4.58 3.24 17.31
C LEU A 5 -3.10 3.66 17.40
N LEU A 6 -2.83 4.79 18.05
CA LEU A 6 -1.47 5.28 18.24
C LEU A 6 -0.62 4.34 19.08
N PHE A 7 -1.18 3.72 20.13
CA PHE A 7 -0.46 2.71 20.92
C PHE A 7 -0.15 1.46 20.10
N VAL A 8 -1.10 0.94 19.33
CA VAL A 8 -0.86 -0.21 18.44
C VAL A 8 0.23 0.12 17.42
N GLN A 9 0.17 1.29 16.79
CA GLN A 9 1.19 1.73 15.85
C GLN A 9 2.57 1.86 16.52
N ALA A 10 2.64 2.47 17.70
CA ALA A 10 3.90 2.64 18.42
C ALA A 10 4.55 1.29 18.75
N VAL A 11 3.77 0.34 19.29
CA VAL A 11 4.28 -1.01 19.61
C VAL A 11 4.75 -1.73 18.34
N LEU A 12 3.99 -1.67 17.25
CA LEU A 12 4.37 -2.29 15.98
C LEU A 12 5.65 -1.67 15.41
N MET A 13 5.78 -0.35 15.42
CA MET A 13 6.97 0.35 14.91
C MET A 13 8.20 0.10 15.79
N SER A 14 8.03 -0.01 17.11
CA SER A 14 9.12 -0.42 18.01
C SER A 14 9.58 -1.86 17.72
N ALA A 15 8.66 -2.79 17.49
CA ALA A 15 9.01 -4.16 17.12
C ALA A 15 9.77 -4.22 15.79
N VAL A 16 9.34 -3.42 14.80
CA VAL A 16 10.07 -3.27 13.53
C VAL A 16 11.47 -2.68 13.79
N ALA A 17 11.61 -1.64 14.62
CA ALA A 17 12.91 -1.05 14.92
C ALA A 17 13.87 -2.05 15.59
N LEU A 18 13.37 -2.96 16.43
CA LEU A 18 14.21 -4.00 17.05
C LEU A 18 14.83 -4.98 16.04
N THR A 19 14.27 -5.13 14.83
CA THR A 19 14.90 -5.99 13.79
C THR A 19 16.26 -5.49 13.33
N PHE A 20 16.56 -4.19 13.49
CA PHE A 20 17.89 -3.63 13.22
C PHE A 20 18.98 -4.18 14.16
N LEU A 21 18.62 -4.74 15.31
CA LEU A 21 19.58 -5.37 16.23
C LEU A 21 19.99 -6.78 15.77
N VAL A 22 19.14 -7.44 14.96
CA VAL A 22 19.35 -8.83 14.52
C VAL A 22 20.02 -8.88 13.15
N ILE A 23 19.74 -7.90 12.29
CA ILE A 23 20.31 -7.84 10.94
C ILE A 23 21.73 -7.24 11.04
N PRO A 24 22.77 -7.93 10.54
CA PRO A 24 24.17 -7.47 10.68
C PRO A 24 24.45 -6.14 9.97
N SER A 25 23.67 -5.82 8.94
CA SER A 25 23.81 -4.63 8.12
C SER A 25 22.58 -3.73 8.26
N VAL A 26 22.79 -2.53 8.79
CA VAL A 26 21.77 -1.48 8.89
C VAL A 26 21.25 -1.09 7.51
N ASP A 27 22.12 -1.04 6.51
CA ASP A 27 21.76 -0.75 5.11
C ASP A 27 20.80 -1.80 4.55
N THR A 28 21.12 -3.08 4.75
CA THR A 28 20.27 -4.18 4.28
C THR A 28 18.92 -4.17 4.99
N ALA A 29 18.89 -3.95 6.31
CA ALA A 29 17.64 -3.84 7.07
C ALA A 29 16.76 -2.68 6.58
N PHE A 30 17.38 -1.51 6.39
CA PHE A 30 16.70 -0.31 5.90
C PHE A 30 16.12 -0.52 4.49
N LEU A 31 16.89 -1.11 3.58
CA LEU A 31 16.44 -1.39 2.22
C LEU A 31 15.32 -2.45 2.18
N LEU A 32 15.43 -3.52 2.98
CA LEU A 32 14.38 -4.54 3.08
C LEU A 32 13.05 -3.93 3.59
N LEU A 33 13.13 -3.12 4.64
CA LEU A 33 11.95 -2.48 5.23
C LEU A 33 11.32 -1.45 4.30
N THR A 34 12.17 -0.65 3.63
CA THR A 34 11.73 0.33 2.64
C THR A 34 11.06 -0.36 1.46
N SER A 35 11.63 -1.46 0.94
CA SER A 35 11.01 -2.24 -0.12
C SER A 35 9.64 -2.80 0.29
N ALA A 36 9.52 -3.33 1.52
CA ALA A 36 8.24 -3.82 2.02
C ALA A 36 7.18 -2.70 2.07
N ALA A 37 7.56 -1.50 2.52
CA ALA A 37 6.69 -0.33 2.53
C ALA A 37 6.30 0.09 1.10
N VAL A 38 7.26 0.15 0.17
CA VAL A 38 7.00 0.50 -1.23
C VAL A 38 6.05 -0.48 -1.89
N VAL A 39 6.22 -1.79 -1.69
CA VAL A 39 5.33 -2.82 -2.24
C VAL A 39 3.91 -2.65 -1.73
N LEU A 40 3.74 -2.39 -0.42
CA LEU A 40 2.42 -2.13 0.18
C LEU A 40 1.77 -0.86 -0.39
N TYR A 41 2.51 0.25 -0.43
CA TYR A 41 2.00 1.51 -0.97
C TYR A 41 1.66 1.40 -2.45
N ALA A 42 2.51 0.76 -3.24
CA ALA A 42 2.27 0.55 -4.66
C ALA A 42 1.00 -0.26 -4.90
N ALA A 43 0.77 -1.33 -4.13
CA ALA A 43 -0.48 -2.09 -4.21
C ALA A 43 -1.72 -1.23 -3.92
N MET A 44 -1.67 -0.36 -2.91
CA MET A 44 -2.75 0.58 -2.61
C MET A 44 -2.97 1.60 -3.73
N TYR A 45 -1.89 2.13 -4.32
CA TYR A 45 -1.97 3.07 -5.42
C TYR A 45 -2.55 2.44 -6.69
N LEU A 46 -2.25 1.17 -6.97
CA LEU A 46 -2.88 0.45 -8.08
C LEU A 46 -4.40 0.35 -7.89
N LEU A 47 -4.85 0.03 -6.68
CA LEU A 47 -6.28 0.02 -6.36
C LEU A 47 -6.89 1.42 -6.48
N LEU A 48 -6.18 2.46 -6.02
CA LEU A 48 -6.62 3.86 -6.13
C LEU A 48 -6.82 4.27 -7.59
N PHE A 49 -5.84 4.03 -8.46
CA PHE A 49 -5.95 4.39 -9.89
C PHE A 49 -7.02 3.57 -10.60
N ALA A 50 -7.12 2.27 -10.32
CA ALA A 50 -8.19 1.43 -10.86
C ALA A 50 -9.58 1.91 -10.40
N ALA A 51 -9.72 2.29 -9.12
CA ALA A 51 -10.95 2.83 -8.57
C ALA A 51 -11.31 4.19 -9.21
N ALA A 52 -10.33 5.07 -9.44
CA ALA A 52 -10.55 6.35 -10.10
C ALA A 52 -11.10 6.18 -11.53
N ILE A 53 -10.53 5.24 -12.31
CA ILE A 53 -11.02 4.90 -13.65
C ILE A 53 -12.42 4.29 -13.56
N ARG A 54 -12.63 3.31 -12.66
CA ARG A 54 -13.94 2.67 -12.47
C ARG A 54 -15.03 3.67 -12.05
N LEU A 55 -14.72 4.60 -11.15
CA LEU A 55 -15.64 5.63 -10.68
C LEU A 55 -16.06 6.58 -11.81
N ARG A 56 -15.21 6.76 -12.84
CA ARG A 56 -15.58 7.58 -13.99
C ARG A 56 -16.72 6.98 -14.81
N TYR A 57 -16.78 5.66 -14.88
CA TYR A 57 -17.79 4.94 -15.63
C TYR A 57 -19.02 4.58 -14.79
N THR A 58 -18.81 4.27 -13.51
CA THR A 58 -19.89 3.84 -12.60
C THR A 58 -20.70 5.01 -12.05
N GLU A 59 -20.07 6.16 -11.77
CA GLU A 59 -20.74 7.36 -11.26
C GLU A 59 -20.32 8.61 -12.06
N PRO A 60 -20.74 8.71 -13.34
CA PRO A 60 -20.34 9.82 -14.21
C PRO A 60 -20.88 11.18 -13.74
N ASP A 61 -22.07 11.20 -13.14
CA ASP A 61 -22.80 12.42 -12.75
C ASP A 61 -22.61 12.81 -11.28
N ALA A 62 -21.74 12.11 -10.55
CA ALA A 62 -21.39 12.48 -9.18
C ALA A 62 -20.89 13.93 -9.12
N ALA A 63 -21.35 14.69 -8.13
CA ALA A 63 -20.87 16.06 -7.89
C ALA A 63 -19.38 16.02 -7.51
N ARG A 64 -18.53 16.56 -8.39
CA ARG A 64 -17.07 16.58 -8.21
C ARG A 64 -16.61 18.02 -8.01
N PRO A 65 -16.20 18.41 -6.78
CA PRO A 65 -15.65 19.75 -6.51
C PRO A 65 -14.40 20.04 -7.35
N TYR A 66 -13.65 18.98 -7.69
CA TYR A 66 -12.47 19.05 -8.54
C TYR A 66 -12.57 18.06 -9.70
N ARG A 67 -12.14 18.49 -10.89
CA ARG A 67 -12.09 17.66 -12.10
C ARG A 67 -10.68 17.73 -12.69
N VAL A 68 -10.14 16.56 -13.06
CA VAL A 68 -8.88 16.47 -13.78
C VAL A 68 -9.05 17.22 -15.12
N PRO A 69 -8.16 18.18 -15.44
CA PRO A 69 -8.22 18.91 -16.72
C PRO A 69 -7.97 17.96 -17.91
N GLY A 70 -8.49 18.30 -19.09
CA GLY A 70 -8.37 17.46 -20.29
C GLY A 70 -9.65 16.73 -20.71
N GLY A 71 -10.81 17.32 -20.45
CA GLY A 71 -12.11 16.84 -20.94
C GLY A 71 -12.78 15.79 -20.05
N ARG A 72 -13.84 15.14 -20.58
CA ARG A 72 -14.66 14.17 -19.83
C ARG A 72 -13.82 12.95 -19.45
N ASN A 73 -13.20 12.24 -20.38
CA ASN A 73 -12.52 10.97 -20.07
C ASN A 73 -11.01 11.00 -20.30
N TRP A 74 -10.55 11.74 -21.29
CA TRP A 74 -9.17 11.71 -21.77
C TRP A 74 -8.15 12.12 -20.70
N GLY A 75 -8.34 13.27 -20.05
CA GLY A 75 -7.44 13.74 -18.99
C GLY A 75 -7.30 12.76 -17.83
N LEU A 76 -8.40 12.14 -17.40
CA LEU A 76 -8.35 11.14 -16.34
C LEU A 76 -7.64 9.86 -16.77
N TRP A 77 -7.88 9.39 -18.00
CA TRP A 77 -7.20 8.20 -18.53
C TRP A 77 -5.70 8.39 -18.66
N LEU A 78 -5.26 9.57 -19.11
CA LEU A 78 -3.83 9.87 -19.17
C LEU A 78 -3.21 9.88 -17.77
N VAL A 79 -3.80 10.62 -16.82
CA VAL A 79 -3.22 10.74 -15.47
C VAL A 79 -3.30 9.42 -14.70
N ALA A 80 -4.47 8.79 -14.66
CA ALA A 80 -4.66 7.53 -13.93
C ALA A 80 -3.97 6.35 -14.64
N GLY A 81 -3.95 6.32 -15.97
CA GLY A 81 -3.26 5.27 -16.73
C GLY A 81 -1.74 5.35 -16.61
N THR A 82 -1.17 6.55 -16.69
CA THR A 82 0.28 6.75 -16.45
C THR A 82 0.65 6.46 -15.01
N GLY A 83 -0.16 6.93 -14.05
CA GLY A 83 0.01 6.63 -12.62
C GLY A 83 -0.05 5.12 -12.34
N PHE A 84 -1.04 4.42 -12.90
CA PHE A 84 -1.18 2.97 -12.76
C PHE A 84 0.02 2.24 -13.35
N THR A 85 0.42 2.57 -14.57
CA THR A 85 1.53 1.89 -15.26
C THR A 85 2.86 2.12 -14.55
N THR A 86 3.13 3.35 -14.12
CA THR A 86 4.33 3.68 -13.33
C THR A 86 4.35 2.94 -12.00
N THR A 87 3.21 2.93 -11.29
CA THR A 87 3.10 2.24 -10.00
C THR A 87 3.24 0.73 -10.17
N LEU A 88 2.72 0.16 -11.26
CA LEU A 88 2.87 -1.25 -11.57
C LEU A 88 4.34 -1.59 -11.80
N ALA A 89 5.07 -0.77 -12.55
CA ALA A 89 6.51 -0.94 -12.72
C ALA A 89 7.25 -0.86 -11.38
N CYS A 90 6.93 0.13 -10.53
CA CYS A 90 7.50 0.24 -9.18
C CYS A 90 7.21 -1.00 -8.32
N LEU A 91 5.99 -1.55 -8.40
CA LEU A 91 5.63 -2.77 -7.67
C LEU A 91 6.48 -3.96 -8.13
N LEU A 92 6.66 -4.13 -9.45
CA LEU A 92 7.49 -5.20 -10.02
C LEU A 92 8.97 -5.05 -9.60
N ILE A 93 9.49 -3.82 -9.61
CA ILE A 93 10.85 -3.51 -9.13
C ILE A 93 10.99 -3.81 -7.63
N GLY A 94 9.95 -3.55 -6.83
CA GLY A 94 9.94 -3.83 -5.39
C GLY A 94 10.14 -5.32 -5.05
N PHE A 95 9.84 -6.23 -5.98
CA PHE A 95 10.09 -7.67 -5.83
C PHE A 95 11.51 -8.11 -6.21
N ILE A 96 12.37 -7.18 -6.62
CA ILE A 96 13.79 -7.42 -6.88
C ILE A 96 14.58 -7.14 -5.59
N PRO A 97 15.45 -8.06 -5.12
CA PRO A 97 16.22 -7.86 -3.90
C PRO A 97 17.18 -6.65 -4.05
N PRO A 98 17.31 -5.81 -3.01
CA PRO A 98 18.04 -4.55 -3.10
C PRO A 98 19.57 -4.69 -3.00
N GLY A 99 20.10 -5.87 -2.65
CA GLY A 99 21.53 -6.08 -2.46
C GLY A 99 22.00 -7.53 -2.67
N PRO A 100 23.31 -7.74 -2.85
CA PRO A 100 23.91 -9.05 -2.99
C PRO A 100 23.80 -9.87 -1.70
N GLY A 101 23.76 -11.21 -1.82
CA GLY A 101 23.69 -12.12 -0.67
C GLY A 101 22.27 -12.44 -0.18
N ILE A 102 21.23 -11.83 -0.76
CA ILE A 102 19.84 -12.17 -0.48
C ILE A 102 19.35 -13.17 -1.53
N SER A 103 18.85 -14.34 -1.11
CA SER A 103 18.24 -15.30 -2.03
C SER A 103 17.04 -14.65 -2.74
N PRO A 104 17.05 -14.55 -4.08
CA PRO A 104 15.97 -13.89 -4.83
C PRO A 104 14.61 -14.54 -4.62
N VAL A 105 14.58 -15.87 -4.39
CA VAL A 105 13.35 -16.61 -4.13
C VAL A 105 12.84 -16.32 -2.73
N ALA A 106 13.71 -16.38 -1.71
CA ALA A 106 13.34 -16.10 -0.33
C ALA A 106 12.81 -14.66 -0.16
N TYR A 107 13.47 -13.69 -0.81
CA TYR A 107 13.03 -12.30 -0.81
C TYR A 107 11.64 -12.13 -1.44
N ARG A 108 11.43 -12.69 -2.64
CA ARG A 108 10.12 -12.62 -3.33
C ARG A 108 9.00 -13.23 -2.50
N VAL A 109 9.23 -14.40 -1.91
CA VAL A 109 8.26 -15.05 -1.02
C VAL A 109 7.99 -14.21 0.22
N ALA A 110 9.03 -13.65 0.85
CA ALA A 110 8.88 -12.78 2.02
C ALA A 110 8.10 -11.50 1.71
N MET A 111 8.37 -10.84 0.57
CA MET A 111 7.65 -9.63 0.15
C MET A 111 6.19 -9.95 -0.20
N LEU A 112 5.92 -11.07 -0.88
CA LEU A 112 4.55 -11.50 -1.16
C LEU A 112 3.78 -11.84 0.12
N ALA A 113 4.43 -12.52 1.07
CA ALA A 113 3.84 -12.82 2.37
C ALA A 113 3.56 -11.54 3.16
N ALA A 114 4.51 -10.60 3.21
CA ALA A 114 4.34 -9.31 3.88
C ALA A 114 3.17 -8.51 3.26
N LEU A 115 3.13 -8.41 1.93
CA LEU A 115 2.01 -7.77 1.22
C LEU A 115 0.68 -8.46 1.54
N GLY A 116 0.63 -9.79 1.45
CA GLY A 116 -0.58 -10.57 1.73
C GLY A 116 -1.09 -10.37 3.15
N VAL A 117 -0.21 -10.42 4.14
CA VAL A 117 -0.56 -10.17 5.55
C VAL A 117 -1.06 -8.74 5.74
N MET A 118 -0.37 -7.74 5.18
CA MET A 118 -0.74 -6.34 5.34
C MET A 118 -2.07 -5.99 4.64
N LEU A 119 -2.39 -6.64 3.52
CA LEU A 119 -3.71 -6.53 2.87
C LEU A 119 -4.80 -7.29 3.64
N PHE A 120 -4.45 -8.42 4.24
CA PHE A 120 -5.41 -9.25 4.98
C PHE A 120 -5.88 -8.59 6.27
N ILE A 121 -5.00 -7.95 7.04
CA ILE A 121 -5.33 -7.29 8.31
C ILE A 121 -6.55 -6.33 8.19
N PRO A 122 -6.56 -5.32 7.30
CA PRO A 122 -7.70 -4.39 7.19
C PRO A 122 -8.97 -5.10 6.70
N LEU A 123 -8.85 -6.10 5.81
CA LEU A 123 -10.00 -6.88 5.35
C LEU A 123 -10.60 -7.74 6.46
N ALA A 124 -9.77 -8.35 7.30
CA ALA A 124 -10.20 -9.12 8.46
C ALA A 124 -10.88 -8.21 9.50
N LEU A 125 -10.30 -7.05 9.78
CA LEU A 125 -10.91 -6.02 10.63
C LEU A 125 -12.26 -5.55 10.08
N TYR A 126 -12.37 -5.34 8.77
CA TYR A 126 -13.61 -4.99 8.11
C TYR A 126 -14.67 -6.10 8.24
N ARG A 127 -14.26 -7.37 8.11
CA ARG A 127 -15.15 -8.53 8.23
C ARG A 127 -15.66 -8.74 9.66
N TRP A 128 -14.82 -8.50 10.66
CA TRP A 128 -15.14 -8.63 12.10
C TRP A 128 -15.63 -7.34 12.74
N ARG A 129 -15.93 -6.31 11.95
CA ARG A 129 -16.46 -5.06 12.47
C ARG A 129 -17.74 -5.33 13.28
N ARG A 130 -17.77 -4.84 14.53
CA ARG A 130 -18.99 -4.92 15.34
C ARG A 130 -19.95 -3.79 14.92
N PRO A 131 -21.27 -4.04 14.85
CA PRO A 131 -22.25 -3.00 14.48
C PRO A 131 -22.22 -1.76 15.39
N ALA A 132 -21.75 -1.94 16.63
CA ALA A 132 -21.58 -0.86 17.59
C ALA A 132 -20.48 0.16 17.21
N TRP A 133 -19.52 -0.21 16.35
CA TRP A 133 -18.44 0.70 15.90
C TRP A 133 -18.91 1.73 14.87
N THR A 134 -20.07 1.49 14.25
CA THR A 134 -20.70 2.38 13.26
C THR A 134 -21.60 3.45 13.88
N ARG A 135 -21.75 3.48 15.21
CA ARG A 135 -22.46 4.58 15.88
C ARG A 135 -21.53 5.80 15.92
N ALA A 136 -21.55 6.57 14.85
CA ALA A 136 -21.31 8.00 14.96
C ALA A 136 -22.43 8.58 15.85
N ALA A 137 -22.05 9.09 17.01
CA ALA A 137 -22.80 10.16 17.65
C ALA A 137 -22.58 11.45 16.84
#